data_AF-X1TW46-F1
#
_entry.id   AF-X1TW46-F1
#
_cell.length_a   1.000
_cell.length_b   1.000
_cell.length_c   1.000
_cell.angle_alpha   90.00
_cell.angle_beta   90.00
_cell.angle_gamma   90.00
#
_symmetry.space_group_name_H-M   'P 1'
#
loop_
_entity.id
_entity.type
_entity.pdbx_description
1 polymer ?
#
loop_
_entity_poly.entity_id
_entity_poly.type
_entity_poly.pdbx_seq_one_letter_code
_entity_poly.pdbx_strand_id
1 'polypeptide(L)' 'GNSVPYMKIRILNLSGELVKVLEEKYGNSMVSWDGRNEQGNLVARGIYIFMMENFSGKIAVVK' A
#
# COMPACT_ATOMS: atom_id res chain seq x y z
N GLY A 1 -11.67 -11.59 10.10
CA GLY A 1 -11.26 -11.05 8.80
C GLY A 1 -10.33 -9.89 9.06
N ASN A 2 -9.20 -9.83 8.37
CA ASN A 2 -8.28 -8.71 8.47
C ASN A 2 -8.86 -7.57 7.63
N SER A 3 -9.35 -6.52 8.26
CA SER A 3 -10.02 -5.42 7.56
C SER A 3 -9.16 -4.16 7.66
N VAL A 4 -8.93 -3.49 6.52
CA VAL A 4 -8.22 -2.19 6.40
C VAL A 4 -9.19 -1.06 5.96
N PRO A 5 -10.38 -0.92 6.58
CA PRO A 5 -11.32 0.11 6.17
C PRO A 5 -10.75 1.49 6.49
N TYR A 6 -10.87 2.43 5.54
CA TYR A 6 -10.47 3.83 5.72
C TYR A 6 -8.97 4.06 5.97
N MET A 7 -8.14 3.13 5.52
CA MET A 7 -6.70 3.16 5.80
C MET A 7 -5.88 3.85 4.71
N LYS A 8 -4.83 4.56 5.14
CA LYS A 8 -3.77 5.07 4.27
C LYS A 8 -2.57 4.14 4.29
N ILE A 9 -2.13 3.73 3.10
CA ILE A 9 -0.99 2.86 2.87
C ILE A 9 0.03 3.62 2.03
N ARG A 10 1.23 3.81 2.58
CA ARG A 10 2.34 4.46 1.89
C ARG A 10 3.23 3.40 1.27
N ILE A 11 3.53 3.54 -0.02
CA ILE A 11 4.44 2.66 -0.75
C ILE A 11 5.77 3.38 -0.90
N LEU A 12 6.83 2.77 -0.39
CA LEU A 12 8.18 3.32 -0.39
C LEU A 12 9.11 2.40 -1.19
N ASN A 13 10.13 2.97 -1.84
CA ASN A 13 11.23 2.17 -2.39
C ASN A 13 12.26 1.82 -1.28
N LEU A 14 13.27 1.02 -1.63
CA LEU A 14 14.32 0.62 -0.67
C LEU A 14 15.18 1.78 -0.15
N SER A 15 15.23 2.91 -0.86
CA SER A 15 15.88 4.14 -0.40
C SER A 15 15.02 4.94 0.58
N GLY A 16 13.78 4.52 0.84
CA GLY A 16 12.82 5.22 1.70
C GLY A 16 12.07 6.34 0.99
N GLU A 17 12.17 6.46 -0.33
CA GLU A 17 11.45 7.48 -1.10
C GLU A 17 9.99 7.07 -1.31
N LEU A 18 9.08 8.03 -1.20
CA LEU A 18 7.66 7.82 -1.40
C LEU A 18 7.33 7.62 -2.88
N VAL A 19 6.71 6.48 -3.18
CA VAL A 19 6.31 6.09 -4.54
C VAL A 19 4.84 6.40 -4.79
N LYS A 20 3.97 6.03 -3.84
CA LYS A 20 2.51 6.20 -3.92
C LYS A 20 1.86 6.16 -2.55
N VAL A 21 0.72 6.80 -2.41
CA VAL A 21 -0.19 6.64 -1.27
C VAL A 21 -1.49 6.04 -1.77
N LEU A 22 -1.86 4.88 -1.22
CA LEU A 22 -3.16 4.28 -1.43
C LEU A 22 -4.06 4.65 -0.26
N GLU A 23 -5.28 5.10 -0.56
CA GLU A 23 -6.29 5.41 0.44
C GLU A 23 -7.51 4.54 0.18
N GLU A 24 -7.82 3.65 1.12
CA GLU A 24 -9.07 2.89 1.11
C GLU A 24 -10.20 3.81 1.58
N LYS A 25 -11.30 3.91 0.81
CA LYS A 25 -12.45 4.79 1.13
C LYS A 25 -13.79 4.08 1.21
N TYR A 26 -13.84 2.81 0.84
CA TYR A 26 -15.06 2.05 0.61
C TYR A 26 -15.27 0.92 1.62
N GLY A 27 -14.43 0.83 2.65
CA GLY A 27 -14.49 -0.23 3.66
C GLY A 27 -13.99 -1.58 3.16
N ASN A 28 -13.23 -1.61 2.05
CA ASN A 28 -12.67 -2.84 1.54
C ASN A 28 -11.63 -3.44 2.50
N SER A 29 -11.61 -4.76 2.57
CA SER A 29 -10.61 -5.50 3.36
C SER A 29 -9.31 -5.77 2.59
N MET A 30 -9.25 -5.40 1.31
CA MET A 30 -8.10 -5.60 0.45
C MET A 30 -7.81 -4.33 -0.34
N VAL A 31 -6.53 -4.00 -0.46
CA VAL A 31 -6.01 -2.92 -1.29
C VAL A 31 -4.90 -3.50 -2.16
N SER A 32 -4.95 -3.25 -3.46
CA SER A 32 -3.95 -3.69 -4.43
C SER A 32 -3.28 -2.50 -5.09
N TRP A 33 -1.99 -2.65 -5.42
CA TRP A 33 -1.23 -1.67 -6.17
C TRP A 33 -0.99 -2.13 -7.61
N ASP A 34 -1.12 -1.20 -8.56
CA ASP A 34 -0.96 -1.40 -9.99
C ASP A 34 0.49 -1.28 -10.49
N GLY A 35 1.46 -1.04 -9.60
CA GLY A 35 2.86 -0.85 -9.96
C GLY A 35 3.16 0.51 -10.59
N ARG A 36 2.28 1.51 -10.40
CA ARG A 36 2.49 2.88 -10.87
C ARG A 36 2.75 3.85 -9.72
N ASN A 37 3.52 4.90 -9.94
CA ASN A 37 3.70 5.97 -8.96
C ASN A 37 2.52 6.97 -8.95
N GLU A 38 2.60 8.03 -8.13
CA GLU A 38 1.60 9.12 -8.08
C GLU A 38 1.35 9.80 -9.44
N GLN A 39 2.35 9.83 -10.32
CA GLN A 39 2.25 10.45 -11.64
C GLN A 39 1.64 9.50 -12.69
N GLY A 40 1.27 8.28 -12.31
CA GLY A 40 0.75 7.25 -13.21
C GLY A 40 1.83 6.53 -14.02
N ASN A 41 3.11 6.78 -13.76
CA ASN A 41 4.22 6.12 -14.46
C ASN A 41 4.50 4.74 -13.85
N LEU A 42 4.78 3.74 -14.69
CA LEU A 42 5.23 2.43 -14.22
C LEU A 42 6.57 2.58 -13.49
N VAL A 43 6.67 1.97 -12.31
CA VAL A 43 7.93 1.96 -11.57
C VAL A 43 8.79 0.77 -11.95
N ALA A 44 10.08 0.84 -11.59
CA ALA A 44 11.00 -0.27 -11.80
C ALA A 44 10.52 -1.55 -11.09
N ARG A 45 10.92 -2.71 -11.62
CA ARG A 45 10.70 -3.96 -10.90
C ARG A 45 11.64 -4.01 -9.69
N GLY A 46 11.10 -4.36 -8.53
CA GLY A 46 11.89 -4.41 -7.31
C GLY A 46 11.06 -4.66 -6.07
N ILE A 47 11.72 -4.59 -4.92
CA ILE A 47 11.08 -4.68 -3.61
C ILE A 47 10.59 -3.30 -3.22
N TYR A 48 9.35 -3.26 -2.71
CA TYR A 48 8.70 -2.06 -2.20
C TYR A 48 8.19 -2.32 -0.79
N ILE A 49 8.26 -1.28 0.04
CA ILE A 49 7.85 -1.33 1.43
C ILE A 49 6.46 -0.70 1.53
N PHE A 50 5.50 -1.46 2.04
CA PHE A 50 4.15 -0.97 2.34
C PHE A 50 4.09 -0.59 3.81
N MET A 51 3.93 0.71 4.07
CA MET A 51 3.83 1.26 5.41
C MET A 51 2.40 1.69 5.69
N MET A 52 1.84 1.17 6.78
CA MET A 52 0.48 1.43 7.23
C MET A 52 0.54 2.17 8.56
N GLU A 53 -0.12 3.33 8.64
CA GLU A 53 -0.18 4.12 9.87
C GLU A 53 -1.52 3.87 10.56
N ASN A 54 -1.53 3.76 11.90
CA ASN A 54 -2.72 3.48 12.73
C ASN A 54 -3.37 2.10 12.49
N PHE A 55 -2.59 1.07 12.18
CA PHE A 55 -3.10 -0.30 12.11
C PHE A 55 -3.32 -0.91 13.50
N SER A 56 -4.54 -1.34 13.83
CA SER A 56 -4.85 -2.12 15.03
C SER A 56 -5.24 -3.58 14.74
N GLY A 57 -5.01 -4.07 13.50
CA GLY A 57 -5.42 -5.40 13.04
C GLY A 57 -4.28 -6.43 12.94
N LYS A 58 -4.53 -7.54 12.21
CA LYS A 58 -3.51 -8.52 11.80
C LYS A 58 -3.27 -8.44 10.29
N ILE A 59 -2.03 -8.49 9.83
CA ILE A 59 -1.68 -8.51 8.40
C ILE A 59 -1.46 -9.96 7.98
N ALA A 60 -2.05 -10.38 6.86
CA ALA A 60 -1.72 -11.64 6.19
C ALA A 60 -1.32 -11.33 4.76
N VAL A 61 -0.11 -11.76 4.37
CA VAL A 61 0.38 -11.69 2.98
C VAL A 61 0.08 -13.06 2.35
N VAL A 62 -0.82 -13.09 1.37
CA VAL A 62 -1.11 -14.30 0.59
C VAL A 62 -0.26 -14.25 -0.68
N LYS A 63 0.44 -15.36 -0.98
CA LYS A 63 1.33 -15.51 -2.14
C LYS A 63 0.60 -16.16 -3.31
#